data_AF-A0A076ETS2-F1
#
_entry.id   AF-A0A076ETS2-F1
#
_cell.length_a   1.000
_cell.length_b   1.000
_cell.length_c   1.000
_cell.angle_alpha   90.00
_cell.angle_beta   90.00
_cell.angle_gamma   90.00
#
_symmetry.space_group_name_H-M   'P 1'
#
loop_
_entity.id
_entity.type
_entity.pdbx_description
1 polymer ?
#
loop_
_entity_poly.entity_id
_entity_poly.type
_entity_poly.pdbx_seq_one_letter_code
_entity_poly.pdbx_strand_id
1 'polypeptide(L)'
;MKTHLVRTRRSAEEFPRNEHLAWKIAEVATDPVEVSGATAEMIVNRIIDNAAVAAASLTRRPVSNARAQAQSHPYSHGSTVFGVGGTYSPEWAAWANGVAVRELDFHDTFLAAEYSHPGDNIPPILAVAQHAGLGGRDLIRGLATGYEVQIDLVRAISLHEHKIDHVAHLGPSAAAGIGTALGLDTETVYQAIGQALHLTTATRQSRKGEISSWKAYAPALAGKVAVESVDRAMRGEGSPSPIWEGEDGVIAWLLGGPDKEYHVALPGPGEDKRAILDSYTKEHSAEYQSQAPIDLARRMRERIGDLSQIASIVLHTSHHTHVVIGTGSNDPQKFDPTASRETLDHSVMYIFAVALQDGTWHHERSYAPERAQRPDTVELWRKISTAEDPEWTRRYHSTDPDEKAFGARAEITLKSGEVLVDELAVADAHPLGARPFARDQYVAKFRTLADGVVAPAEQDRFLDAAYRAADLLPGELDQLTFTVTEDVLARAPKLPKGLF
;
A
#
# COMPACT_ATOMS: atom_id res chain seq x y z
N MET A 1 -6.64 20.34 12.45
CA MET A 1 -7.09 19.98 11.08
C MET A 1 -8.24 20.89 10.67
N LYS A 2 -8.32 21.23 9.39
CA LYS A 2 -9.40 22.01 8.77
C LYS A 2 -10.15 21.15 7.77
N THR A 3 -11.48 21.11 7.88
CA THR A 3 -12.33 20.38 6.94
C THR A 3 -12.76 21.27 5.78
N HIS A 4 -12.63 20.76 4.56
CA HIS A 4 -12.93 21.43 3.31
C HIS A 4 -14.10 20.75 2.61
N LEU A 5 -15.13 21.52 2.25
CA LEU A 5 -16.23 21.05 1.40
C LEU A 5 -15.76 21.04 -0.06
N VAL A 6 -15.85 19.88 -0.71
CA VAL A 6 -15.41 19.66 -2.09
C VAL A 6 -16.60 19.13 -2.88
N ARG A 7 -17.01 19.89 -3.90
CA ARG A 7 -18.16 19.59 -4.75
C ARG A 7 -17.94 20.14 -6.15
N THR A 8 -18.72 19.63 -7.11
CA THR A 8 -18.70 20.14 -8.48
C THR A 8 -19.13 21.62 -8.53
N ARG A 9 -18.47 22.37 -9.42
CA ARG A 9 -18.64 23.80 -9.69
C ARG A 9 -18.81 23.99 -11.19
N ARG A 10 -19.86 24.72 -11.59
CA ARG A 10 -20.08 25.05 -13.00
C ARG A 10 -19.02 26.02 -13.49
N SER A 11 -18.67 25.96 -14.77
CA SER A 11 -17.65 26.85 -15.36
C SER A 11 -18.01 28.34 -15.27
N ALA A 12 -19.30 28.67 -15.12
CA ALA A 12 -19.80 30.03 -14.94
C ALA A 12 -19.75 30.54 -13.48
N GLU A 13 -19.46 29.68 -12.50
CA GLU A 13 -19.33 30.08 -11.09
C GLU A 13 -17.96 30.70 -10.84
N GLU A 14 -17.93 31.81 -10.10
CA GLU A 14 -16.67 32.34 -9.58
C GLU A 14 -16.14 31.39 -8.50
N PHE A 15 -15.04 30.70 -8.80
CA PHE A 15 -14.39 29.76 -7.91
C PHE A 15 -12.87 29.99 -8.01
N PRO A 16 -12.29 30.78 -7.08
CA PRO A 16 -10.89 31.17 -7.17
C PRO A 16 -9.97 29.98 -6.85
N ARG A 17 -8.78 29.96 -7.47
CA ARG A 17 -7.82 28.83 -7.35
C ARG A 17 -7.51 28.46 -5.91
N ASN A 18 -7.42 29.45 -5.02
CA ASN A 18 -7.12 29.23 -3.61
C ASN A 18 -8.22 28.46 -2.86
N GLU A 19 -9.41 28.28 -3.44
CA GLU A 19 -10.47 27.43 -2.91
C GLU A 19 -10.46 26.00 -3.47
N HIS A 20 -9.68 25.72 -4.51
CA HIS A 20 -9.57 24.37 -5.07
C HIS A 20 -8.91 23.42 -4.04
N LEU A 21 -9.38 22.18 -3.95
CA LEU A 21 -8.77 21.14 -3.11
C LEU A 21 -7.30 20.92 -3.48
N ALA A 22 -6.98 20.93 -4.77
CA ALA A 22 -5.59 20.85 -5.25
C ALA A 22 -4.70 21.96 -4.67
N TRP A 23 -5.24 23.17 -4.53
CA TRP A 23 -4.50 24.28 -3.96
C TRP A 23 -4.35 24.10 -2.45
N LYS A 24 -5.38 23.61 -1.76
CA LYS A 24 -5.29 23.30 -0.33
C LYS A 24 -4.25 22.22 -0.02
N ILE A 25 -4.18 21.19 -0.85
CA ILE A 25 -3.13 20.17 -0.77
C ILE A 25 -1.75 20.78 -1.06
N ALA A 26 -1.64 21.67 -2.05
CA ALA A 26 -0.39 22.37 -2.34
C ALA A 26 0.06 23.26 -1.17
N GLU A 27 -0.87 23.95 -0.47
CA GLU A 27 -0.58 24.71 0.76
C GLU A 27 -0.07 23.81 1.88
N VAL A 28 -0.62 22.59 2.04
CA VAL A 28 -0.09 21.59 2.98
C VAL A 28 1.32 21.18 2.61
N ALA A 29 1.58 20.94 1.32
CA ALA A 29 2.89 20.52 0.82
C ALA A 29 3.98 21.59 1.00
N THR A 30 3.64 22.86 0.80
CA THR A 30 4.61 23.97 0.90
C THR A 30 4.71 24.55 2.31
N ASP A 31 3.92 24.07 3.27
CA ASP A 31 4.04 24.45 4.68
C ASP A 31 5.40 23.99 5.26
N PRO A 32 6.24 24.94 5.76
CA PRO A 32 7.55 24.65 6.30
C PRO A 32 7.53 23.96 7.67
N VAL A 33 6.37 23.63 8.26
CA VAL A 33 6.25 22.89 9.53
C VAL A 33 7.22 21.70 9.61
N GLU A 34 7.91 21.57 10.73
CA GLU A 34 8.86 20.47 10.97
C GLU A 34 8.14 19.16 11.21
N VAL A 35 8.74 18.06 10.75
CA VAL A 35 8.25 16.71 10.98
C VAL A 35 8.53 16.32 12.42
N SER A 36 7.52 15.88 13.17
CA SER A 36 7.72 15.43 14.55
C SER A 36 8.57 14.15 14.62
N GLY A 37 9.21 13.92 15.77
CA GLY A 37 10.07 12.75 15.98
C GLY A 37 9.35 11.42 15.75
N ALA A 38 8.11 11.29 16.22
CA ALA A 38 7.31 10.07 16.02
C ALA A 38 7.00 9.80 14.54
N THR A 39 6.64 10.85 13.78
CA THR A 39 6.43 10.75 12.33
C THR A 39 7.73 10.35 11.62
N ALA A 40 8.86 10.98 11.95
CA ALA A 40 10.16 10.66 11.37
C ALA A 40 10.59 9.21 11.67
N GLU A 41 10.42 8.75 12.90
CA GLU A 41 10.71 7.36 13.29
C GLU A 41 9.84 6.36 12.53
N MET A 42 8.57 6.67 12.32
CA MET A 42 7.66 5.82 11.54
C MET A 42 8.04 5.82 10.05
N ILE A 43 8.46 6.95 9.48
CA ILE A 43 8.96 6.99 8.10
C ILE A 43 10.16 6.06 7.94
N VAL A 44 11.10 6.05 8.89
CA VAL A 44 12.22 5.10 8.87
C VAL A 44 11.73 3.65 8.89
N ASN A 45 10.73 3.34 9.73
CA ASN A 45 10.12 2.01 9.76
C ASN A 45 9.52 1.61 8.40
N ARG A 46 8.87 2.55 7.70
CA ARG A 46 8.29 2.30 6.37
C ARG A 46 9.32 2.15 5.25
N ILE A 47 10.45 2.85 5.34
CA ILE A 47 11.59 2.64 4.44
C ILE A 47 12.12 1.21 4.60
N ILE A 48 12.28 0.73 5.85
CA ILE A 48 12.70 -0.64 6.15
C ILE A 48 11.66 -1.65 5.62
N ASP A 49 10.37 -1.40 5.84
CA ASP A 49 9.29 -2.29 5.38
C ASP A 49 9.26 -2.42 3.86
N ASN A 50 9.36 -1.30 3.13
CA ASN A 50 9.41 -1.32 1.68
C ASN A 50 10.62 -2.10 1.15
N ALA A 51 11.80 -1.88 1.74
CA ALA A 51 12.99 -2.63 1.36
C ALA A 51 12.87 -4.12 1.66
N ALA A 52 12.18 -4.49 2.75
CA ALA A 52 11.89 -5.89 3.08
C ALA A 52 11.07 -6.56 1.98
N VAL A 53 10.00 -5.91 1.53
CA VAL A 53 9.14 -6.44 0.46
C VAL A 53 9.86 -6.48 -0.88
N ALA A 54 10.66 -5.44 -1.19
CA ALA A 54 11.48 -5.41 -2.39
C ALA A 54 12.55 -6.51 -2.42
N ALA A 55 13.12 -6.88 -1.27
CA ALA A 55 14.05 -8.00 -1.16
C ALA A 55 13.35 -9.33 -1.47
N ALA A 56 12.22 -9.63 -0.80
CA ALA A 56 11.50 -10.88 -1.03
C ALA A 56 10.93 -11.00 -2.46
N SER A 57 10.60 -9.88 -3.12
CA SER A 57 10.04 -9.90 -4.47
C SER A 57 11.08 -9.86 -5.60
N LEU A 58 12.37 -9.67 -5.27
CA LEU A 58 13.41 -9.24 -6.21
C LEU A 58 13.57 -10.12 -7.46
N THR A 59 13.37 -11.42 -7.31
CA THR A 59 13.53 -12.44 -8.35
C THR A 59 12.23 -12.79 -9.06
N ARG A 60 11.10 -12.17 -8.67
CA ARG A 60 9.82 -12.38 -9.34
C ARG A 60 9.83 -11.75 -10.72
N ARG A 61 9.07 -12.35 -11.64
CA ARG A 61 9.02 -11.95 -13.06
C ARG A 61 8.63 -10.47 -13.25
N PRO A 62 7.59 -9.92 -12.60
CA PRO A 62 7.22 -8.52 -12.77
C PRO A 62 8.33 -7.56 -12.34
N VAL A 63 8.93 -7.81 -11.18
CA VAL A 63 10.03 -7.02 -10.63
C VAL A 63 11.25 -7.07 -11.54
N SER A 64 11.59 -8.25 -12.05
CA SER A 64 12.72 -8.43 -12.97
C SER A 64 12.49 -7.74 -14.32
N ASN A 65 11.27 -7.77 -14.86
CA ASN A 65 10.90 -7.01 -16.06
C ASN A 65 10.99 -5.49 -15.83
N ALA A 66 10.46 -5.00 -14.70
CA ALA A 66 10.47 -3.57 -14.38
C ALA A 66 11.89 -3.03 -14.18
N ARG A 67 12.74 -3.82 -13.51
CA ARG A 67 14.18 -3.54 -13.39
C ARG A 67 14.87 -3.49 -14.74
N ALA A 68 14.61 -4.46 -15.62
CA ALA A 68 15.18 -4.46 -16.97
C ALA A 68 14.77 -3.23 -17.78
N GLN A 69 13.50 -2.78 -17.66
CA GLN A 69 13.03 -1.53 -18.29
C GLN A 69 13.81 -0.33 -17.77
N ALA A 70 14.03 -0.21 -16.45
CA ALA A 70 14.82 0.88 -15.90
C ALA A 70 16.28 0.84 -16.34
N GLN A 71 16.87 -0.36 -16.48
CA GLN A 71 18.25 -0.53 -16.96
C GLN A 71 18.48 -0.03 -18.39
N SER A 72 17.43 0.04 -19.21
CA SER A 72 17.49 0.66 -20.55
C SER A 72 17.51 2.19 -20.53
N HIS A 73 17.41 2.83 -19.35
CA HIS A 73 17.40 4.28 -19.17
C HIS A 73 18.46 4.73 -18.13
N PRO A 74 19.76 4.53 -18.41
CA PRO A 74 20.82 5.03 -17.54
C PRO A 74 20.83 6.56 -17.51
N TYR A 75 21.09 7.15 -16.34
CA TYR A 75 21.10 8.61 -16.17
C TYR A 75 22.11 9.02 -15.09
N SER A 76 22.73 10.20 -15.23
CA SER A 76 23.69 10.75 -14.26
C SER A 76 23.52 12.27 -14.13
N HIS A 77 23.26 12.83 -12.95
CA HIS A 77 22.95 12.15 -11.68
C HIS A 77 21.56 11.50 -11.75
N GLY A 78 21.46 10.20 -11.46
CA GLY A 78 20.20 9.44 -11.52
C GLY A 78 19.82 8.84 -10.17
N SER A 79 18.93 7.86 -10.21
CA SER A 79 18.39 7.19 -9.02
C SER A 79 18.68 5.69 -9.05
N THR A 80 18.78 5.08 -7.87
CA THR A 80 19.14 3.66 -7.71
C THR A 80 17.94 2.73 -7.88
N VAL A 81 18.17 1.49 -8.33
CA VAL A 81 17.15 0.42 -8.44
C VAL A 81 17.54 -0.77 -7.56
N PHE A 82 16.59 -1.30 -6.79
CA PHE A 82 16.84 -2.45 -5.92
C PHE A 82 17.46 -3.65 -6.67
N GLY A 83 18.52 -4.19 -6.07
CA GLY A 83 19.23 -5.39 -6.51
C GLY A 83 20.35 -5.16 -7.53
N VAL A 84 20.49 -3.97 -8.12
CA VAL A 84 21.53 -3.69 -9.13
C VAL A 84 22.27 -2.40 -8.83
N GLY A 85 23.55 -2.35 -9.19
CA GLY A 85 24.33 -1.11 -9.13
C GLY A 85 24.04 -0.18 -10.32
N GLY A 86 24.50 1.07 -10.22
CA GLY A 86 24.32 2.10 -11.24
C GLY A 86 23.16 3.06 -10.93
N THR A 87 22.97 4.04 -11.82
CA THR A 87 21.94 5.07 -11.70
C THR A 87 21.12 5.18 -12.98
N TYR A 88 19.82 5.37 -12.81
CA TYR A 88 18.82 5.36 -13.88
C TYR A 88 17.95 6.61 -13.81
N SER A 89 17.21 6.92 -14.87
CA SER A 89 16.30 8.06 -14.86
C SER A 89 15.28 7.93 -13.71
N PRO A 90 15.00 9.00 -12.94
CA PRO A 90 14.25 8.93 -11.69
C PRO A 90 12.84 8.33 -11.87
N GLU A 91 12.18 8.63 -12.97
CA GLU A 91 10.84 8.13 -13.31
C GLU A 91 10.84 6.60 -13.56
N TRP A 92 11.95 6.06 -14.07
CA TRP A 92 12.12 4.63 -14.29
C TRP A 92 12.62 3.90 -13.05
N ALA A 93 13.43 4.55 -12.21
CA ALA A 93 13.78 4.03 -10.90
C ALA A 93 12.55 3.95 -9.98
N ALA A 94 11.71 4.98 -9.97
CA ALA A 94 10.42 5.00 -9.26
C ALA A 94 9.52 3.85 -9.72
N TRP A 95 9.44 3.63 -11.04
CA TRP A 95 8.71 2.50 -11.63
C TRP A 95 9.24 1.15 -11.15
N ALA A 96 10.55 0.88 -11.31
CA ALA A 96 11.11 -0.42 -10.95
C ALA A 96 11.01 -0.71 -9.45
N ASN A 97 11.32 0.27 -8.61
CA ASN A 97 11.26 0.13 -7.15
C ASN A 97 9.81 0.04 -6.65
N GLY A 98 8.88 0.77 -7.27
CA GLY A 98 7.44 0.67 -6.97
C GLY A 98 6.89 -0.73 -7.25
N VAL A 99 7.25 -1.34 -8.38
CA VAL A 99 6.86 -2.72 -8.69
C VAL A 99 7.42 -3.69 -7.65
N ALA A 100 8.69 -3.54 -7.27
CA ALA A 100 9.32 -4.38 -6.25
C ALA A 100 8.60 -4.31 -4.90
N VAL A 101 8.26 -3.10 -4.45
CA VAL A 101 7.56 -2.86 -3.17
C VAL A 101 6.12 -3.38 -3.21
N ARG A 102 5.43 -3.28 -4.35
CA ARG A 102 4.02 -3.64 -4.45
C ARG A 102 3.75 -5.12 -4.72
N GLU A 103 4.67 -5.82 -5.37
CA GLU A 103 4.48 -7.17 -5.93
C GLU A 103 3.88 -8.19 -4.97
N LEU A 104 4.31 -8.22 -3.70
CA LEU A 104 3.84 -9.19 -2.72
C LEU A 104 2.61 -8.74 -1.92
N ASP A 105 2.15 -7.51 -2.13
CA ASP A 105 1.04 -6.89 -1.39
C ASP A 105 1.26 -6.87 0.12
N PHE A 106 2.51 -6.65 0.53
CA PHE A 106 2.99 -6.95 1.87
C PHE A 106 3.67 -5.77 2.56
N HIS A 107 3.57 -4.55 2.01
CA HIS A 107 3.95 -3.34 2.73
C HIS A 107 2.72 -2.76 3.46
N ASP A 108 2.82 -1.54 3.95
CA ASP A 108 1.75 -0.91 4.71
C ASP A 108 0.43 -0.72 3.96
N THR A 109 -0.60 -0.49 4.76
CA THR A 109 -1.96 -0.25 4.29
C THR A 109 -2.67 0.72 5.22
N PHE A 110 -3.67 1.42 4.70
CA PHE A 110 -4.55 2.28 5.46
C PHE A 110 -6.00 2.15 4.98
N LEU A 111 -6.93 2.19 5.93
CA LEU A 111 -8.34 1.85 5.74
C LEU A 111 -9.28 2.86 6.40
N ALA A 112 -10.13 3.47 5.57
CA ALA A 112 -11.20 4.37 5.96
C ALA A 112 -12.35 4.30 4.94
N ALA A 113 -12.80 5.42 4.38
CA ALA A 113 -13.81 5.44 3.32
C ALA A 113 -13.31 4.72 2.04
N GLU A 114 -12.02 4.88 1.75
CA GLU A 114 -11.26 4.09 0.80
C GLU A 114 -10.23 3.20 1.53
N TYR A 115 -9.54 2.33 0.81
CA TYR A 115 -8.35 1.61 1.25
C TYR A 115 -7.19 1.86 0.30
N SER A 116 -5.98 1.91 0.86
CA SER A 116 -4.79 2.30 0.11
C SER A 116 -3.53 1.66 0.67
N HIS A 117 -2.41 1.92 -0.01
CA HIS A 117 -1.07 1.59 0.45
C HIS A 117 -0.20 2.85 0.41
N PRO A 118 -0.13 3.61 1.51
CA PRO A 118 0.62 4.87 1.54
C PRO A 118 2.14 4.72 1.33
N GLY A 119 2.71 3.54 1.59
CA GLY A 119 4.10 3.19 1.31
C GLY A 119 4.48 3.21 -0.16
N ASP A 120 3.50 3.18 -1.07
CA ASP A 120 3.73 3.40 -2.50
C ASP A 120 4.23 4.84 -2.82
N ASN A 121 4.15 5.80 -1.89
CA ASN A 121 4.75 7.14 -2.06
C ASN A 121 6.29 7.12 -1.94
N ILE A 122 6.88 6.13 -1.26
CA ILE A 122 8.32 6.12 -0.97
C ILE A 122 9.16 6.01 -2.25
N PRO A 123 8.92 5.06 -3.18
CA PRO A 123 9.73 4.92 -4.38
C PRO A 123 9.86 6.18 -5.24
N PRO A 124 8.77 6.90 -5.62
CA PRO A 124 8.90 8.11 -6.44
C PRO A 124 9.55 9.28 -5.70
N ILE A 125 9.25 9.48 -4.41
CA ILE A 125 9.83 10.59 -3.63
C ILE A 125 11.34 10.35 -3.41
N LEU A 126 11.74 9.13 -3.05
CA LEU A 126 13.15 8.77 -2.89
C LEU A 126 13.91 8.90 -4.21
N ALA A 127 13.33 8.44 -5.33
CA ALA A 127 13.98 8.54 -6.64
C ALA A 127 14.28 10.00 -7.02
N VAL A 128 13.32 10.91 -6.85
CA VAL A 128 13.55 12.33 -7.12
C VAL A 128 14.55 12.94 -6.14
N ALA A 129 14.46 12.61 -4.85
CA ALA A 129 15.41 13.11 -3.85
C ALA A 129 16.85 12.69 -4.15
N GLN A 130 17.07 11.45 -4.57
CA GLN A 130 18.39 10.97 -5.05
C GLN A 130 18.86 11.74 -6.28
N HIS A 131 17.99 11.87 -7.29
CA HIS A 131 18.30 12.56 -8.55
C HIS A 131 18.67 14.04 -8.34
N ALA A 132 17.93 14.73 -7.46
CA ALA A 132 18.17 16.13 -7.12
C ALA A 132 19.30 16.34 -6.11
N GLY A 133 19.93 15.27 -5.61
CA GLY A 133 21.02 15.35 -4.64
C GLY A 133 20.58 15.87 -3.27
N LEU A 134 19.33 15.59 -2.86
CA LEU A 134 18.79 16.04 -1.57
C LEU A 134 19.34 15.23 -0.40
N GLY A 135 19.17 15.77 0.80
CA GLY A 135 19.51 15.09 2.05
C GLY A 135 18.32 14.38 2.69
N GLY A 136 18.62 13.70 3.80
CA GLY A 136 17.68 12.95 4.62
C GLY A 136 16.49 13.76 5.12
N ARG A 137 16.74 14.98 5.60
CA ARG A 137 15.68 15.88 6.09
C ARG A 137 14.63 16.20 5.02
N ASP A 138 15.07 16.46 3.79
CA ASP A 138 14.18 16.78 2.68
C ASP A 138 13.33 15.56 2.28
N LEU A 139 13.95 14.37 2.25
CA LEU A 139 13.25 13.11 2.03
C LEU A 139 12.17 12.87 3.11
N ILE A 140 12.53 12.99 4.39
CA ILE A 140 11.58 12.78 5.51
C ILE A 140 10.39 13.76 5.42
N ARG A 141 10.64 15.03 5.08
CA ARG A 141 9.57 16.01 4.85
C ARG A 141 8.66 15.62 3.69
N GLY A 142 9.24 15.21 2.56
CA GLY A 142 8.48 14.75 1.39
C GLY A 142 7.61 13.54 1.69
N LEU A 143 8.16 12.55 2.39
CA LEU A 143 7.43 11.34 2.78
C LEU A 143 6.31 11.66 3.77
N ALA A 144 6.52 12.55 4.74
CA ALA A 144 5.46 12.98 5.64
C ALA A 144 4.28 13.60 4.87
N THR A 145 4.54 14.49 3.91
CA THR A 145 3.49 15.07 3.06
C THR A 145 2.78 14.01 2.21
N GLY A 146 3.53 13.13 1.53
CA GLY A 146 2.92 12.10 0.67
C GLY A 146 1.96 11.19 1.45
N TYR A 147 2.38 10.77 2.64
CA TYR A 147 1.53 10.00 3.54
C TYR A 147 0.31 10.77 4.03
N GLU A 148 0.49 12.01 4.48
CA GLU A 148 -0.60 12.87 4.96
C GLU A 148 -1.70 13.02 3.89
N VAL A 149 -1.31 13.46 2.70
CA VAL A 149 -2.24 13.76 1.61
C VAL A 149 -3.01 12.51 1.19
N GLN A 150 -2.34 11.36 1.03
CA GLN A 150 -3.03 10.14 0.61
C GLN A 150 -4.01 9.67 1.69
N ILE A 151 -3.59 9.66 2.95
CA ILE A 151 -4.43 9.17 4.05
C ILE A 151 -5.65 10.07 4.26
N ASP A 152 -5.50 11.37 4.14
CA ASP A 152 -6.62 12.33 4.25
C ASP A 152 -7.62 12.20 3.10
N LEU A 153 -7.13 12.02 1.87
CA LEU A 153 -8.00 11.71 0.72
C LEU A 153 -8.74 10.38 0.93
N VAL A 154 -8.07 9.35 1.45
CA VAL A 154 -8.63 8.02 1.72
C VAL A 154 -9.69 8.06 2.83
N ARG A 155 -9.57 8.96 3.81
CA ARG A 155 -10.60 9.20 4.83
C ARG A 155 -11.88 9.78 4.26
N ALA A 156 -11.77 10.60 3.23
CA ALA A 156 -12.87 11.45 2.76
C ALA A 156 -13.55 10.95 1.48
N ILE A 157 -12.82 10.34 0.56
CA ILE A 157 -13.29 10.03 -0.79
C ILE A 157 -13.12 8.54 -1.08
N SER A 158 -14.23 7.79 -1.10
CA SER A 158 -14.26 6.41 -1.57
C SER A 158 -14.20 6.38 -3.11
N LEU A 159 -13.12 5.85 -3.67
CA LEU A 159 -12.98 5.59 -5.11
C LEU A 159 -13.62 4.24 -5.48
N HIS A 160 -13.61 3.30 -4.54
CA HIS A 160 -14.10 1.95 -4.65
C HIS A 160 -15.62 1.90 -4.87
N GLU A 161 -16.38 2.80 -4.24
CA GLU A 161 -17.83 2.91 -4.47
C GLU A 161 -18.12 3.17 -5.97
N HIS A 162 -17.21 3.87 -6.65
CA HIS A 162 -17.29 4.23 -8.08
C HIS A 162 -16.47 3.33 -9.01
N LYS A 163 -15.90 2.23 -8.49
CA LYS A 163 -15.05 1.30 -9.27
C LYS A 163 -13.82 1.98 -9.90
N ILE A 164 -13.30 2.99 -9.24
CA ILE A 164 -12.00 3.60 -9.54
C ILE A 164 -10.93 2.93 -8.66
N ASP A 165 -9.74 2.76 -9.22
CA ASP A 165 -8.58 2.21 -8.50
C ASP A 165 -8.04 3.24 -7.49
N HIS A 166 -7.64 2.79 -6.29
CA HIS A 166 -7.16 3.66 -5.22
C HIS A 166 -5.90 4.45 -5.58
N VAL A 167 -5.18 4.03 -6.63
CA VAL A 167 -4.00 4.76 -7.13
C VAL A 167 -4.33 6.17 -7.63
N ALA A 168 -5.61 6.50 -7.85
CA ALA A 168 -6.04 7.85 -8.14
C ALA A 168 -5.75 8.83 -6.98
N HIS A 169 -5.69 8.36 -5.74
CA HIS A 169 -5.22 9.17 -4.60
C HIS A 169 -3.69 9.19 -4.47
N LEU A 170 -2.98 8.19 -5.02
CA LEU A 170 -1.52 8.07 -4.93
C LEU A 170 -0.78 9.07 -5.85
N GLY A 171 -1.26 9.26 -7.07
CA GLY A 171 -0.68 10.25 -8.01
C GLY A 171 -0.53 11.66 -7.40
N PRO A 172 -1.63 12.30 -6.94
CA PRO A 172 -1.56 13.61 -6.33
C PRO A 172 -0.77 13.65 -5.01
N SER A 173 -0.81 12.59 -4.20
CA SER A 173 -0.03 12.53 -2.95
C SER A 173 1.47 12.44 -3.20
N ALA A 174 1.90 11.63 -4.18
CA ALA A 174 3.30 11.53 -4.57
C ALA A 174 3.80 12.85 -5.17
N ALA A 175 2.99 13.53 -6.00
CA ALA A 175 3.33 14.84 -6.54
C ALA A 175 3.50 15.90 -5.42
N ALA A 176 2.61 15.91 -4.43
CA ALA A 176 2.71 16.79 -3.26
C ALA A 176 3.97 16.49 -2.42
N GLY A 177 4.28 15.21 -2.19
CA GLY A 177 5.47 14.78 -1.46
C GLY A 177 6.77 15.14 -2.19
N ILE A 178 6.84 14.95 -3.51
CA ILE A 178 7.97 15.38 -4.33
C ILE A 178 8.11 16.91 -4.27
N GLY A 179 7.01 17.65 -4.42
CA GLY A 179 7.02 19.11 -4.33
C GLY A 179 7.53 19.64 -2.98
N THR A 180 7.18 18.95 -1.89
CA THR A 180 7.70 19.24 -0.55
C THR A 180 9.20 18.99 -0.46
N ALA A 181 9.67 17.82 -0.93
CA ALA A 181 11.09 17.46 -0.87
C ALA A 181 11.96 18.45 -1.67
N LEU A 182 11.48 18.89 -2.83
CA LEU A 182 12.16 19.86 -3.69
C LEU A 182 12.03 21.31 -3.20
N GLY A 183 11.18 21.61 -2.21
CA GLY A 183 10.92 22.96 -1.74
C GLY A 183 10.28 23.87 -2.81
N LEU A 184 9.38 23.32 -3.64
CA LEU A 184 8.71 24.06 -4.71
C LEU A 184 7.69 25.07 -4.16
N ASP A 185 7.30 26.04 -5.00
CA ASP A 185 6.23 26.98 -4.68
C ASP A 185 4.83 26.35 -4.86
N THR A 186 3.83 26.95 -4.19
CA THR A 186 2.45 26.41 -4.15
C THR A 186 1.81 26.28 -5.52
N GLU A 187 2.07 27.20 -6.46
CA GLU A 187 1.47 27.14 -7.80
C GLU A 187 2.07 25.97 -8.59
N THR A 188 3.38 25.76 -8.52
CA THR A 188 4.03 24.60 -9.16
C THR A 188 3.48 23.27 -8.62
N VAL A 189 3.36 23.14 -7.29
CA VAL A 189 2.80 21.92 -6.67
C VAL A 189 1.32 21.72 -7.05
N TYR A 190 0.54 22.80 -7.08
CA TYR A 190 -0.86 22.79 -7.52
C TYR A 190 -1.02 22.24 -8.94
N GLN A 191 -0.19 22.67 -9.88
CA GLN A 191 -0.24 22.16 -11.26
C GLN A 191 0.18 20.68 -11.35
N ALA A 192 1.19 20.27 -10.59
CA ALA A 192 1.63 18.88 -10.56
C ALA A 192 0.55 17.94 -10.02
N ILE A 193 -0.14 18.33 -8.94
CA ILE A 193 -1.26 17.58 -8.33
C ILE A 193 -2.40 17.39 -9.35
N GLY A 194 -2.80 18.45 -10.04
CA GLY A 194 -3.86 18.41 -11.05
C GLY A 194 -3.54 17.46 -12.18
N GLN A 195 -2.32 17.54 -12.73
CA GLN A 195 -1.86 16.66 -13.80
C GLN A 195 -1.78 15.20 -13.34
N ALA A 196 -1.23 14.95 -12.15
CA ALA A 196 -1.05 13.60 -11.62
C ALA A 196 -2.41 12.90 -11.46
N LEU A 197 -3.37 13.54 -10.76
CA LEU A 197 -4.71 12.96 -10.59
C LEU A 197 -5.41 12.66 -11.92
N HIS A 198 -5.31 13.58 -12.89
CA HIS A 198 -5.92 13.40 -14.21
C HIS A 198 -5.40 12.13 -14.91
N LEU A 199 -4.10 11.84 -14.80
CA LEU A 199 -3.45 10.74 -15.50
C LEU A 199 -3.41 9.42 -14.70
N THR A 200 -3.64 9.46 -13.38
CA THR A 200 -3.60 8.27 -12.52
C THR A 200 -4.98 7.72 -12.18
N THR A 201 -6.04 8.21 -12.81
CA THR A 201 -7.39 7.67 -12.62
C THR A 201 -7.65 6.50 -13.56
N ALA A 202 -7.73 5.30 -12.99
CA ALA A 202 -7.96 4.05 -13.73
C ALA A 202 -9.15 3.28 -13.17
N THR A 203 -9.76 2.43 -14.00
CA THR A 203 -10.82 1.52 -13.53
C THR A 203 -10.24 0.47 -12.57
N ARG A 204 -11.09 -0.04 -11.70
CA ARG A 204 -10.73 -1.08 -10.73
C ARG A 204 -10.59 -2.50 -11.34
N GLN A 205 -10.65 -2.63 -12.67
CA GLN A 205 -10.54 -3.93 -13.34
C GLN A 205 -9.18 -4.61 -13.07
N SER A 206 -8.15 -3.82 -12.75
CA SER A 206 -6.83 -4.27 -12.26
C SER A 206 -6.89 -5.22 -11.04
N ARG A 207 -8.01 -5.24 -10.31
CA ARG A 207 -8.16 -5.92 -9.01
C ARG A 207 -9.38 -6.84 -8.95
N LYS A 208 -9.93 -7.27 -10.09
CA LYS A 208 -11.11 -8.15 -10.16
C LYS A 208 -11.00 -9.15 -11.31
N GLY A 209 -11.41 -10.41 -11.08
CA GLY A 209 -11.36 -11.48 -12.09
C GLY A 209 -9.98 -12.14 -12.16
N GLU A 210 -9.42 -12.30 -13.36
CA GLU A 210 -8.02 -12.73 -13.55
C GLU A 210 -7.07 -11.57 -13.17
N ILE A 211 -6.68 -11.52 -11.91
CA ILE A 211 -5.78 -10.49 -11.39
C ILE A 211 -4.36 -10.75 -11.91
N SER A 212 -3.93 -9.97 -12.90
CA SER A 212 -2.58 -10.04 -13.48
C SER A 212 -1.55 -9.29 -12.63
N SER A 213 -0.27 -9.41 -13.01
CA SER A 213 0.82 -8.63 -12.40
C SER A 213 0.65 -7.12 -12.50
N TRP A 214 -0.31 -6.62 -13.31
CA TRP A 214 -0.64 -5.19 -13.36
C TRP A 214 -0.99 -4.59 -11.99
N LYS A 215 -1.49 -5.40 -11.04
CA LYS A 215 -1.69 -4.97 -9.63
C LYS A 215 -0.42 -4.35 -9.01
N ALA A 216 0.77 -4.87 -9.38
CA ALA A 216 2.06 -4.34 -8.93
C ALA A 216 2.49 -3.09 -9.72
N TYR A 217 2.17 -3.03 -11.01
CA TYR A 217 2.53 -1.91 -11.89
C TYR A 217 1.66 -0.68 -11.73
N ALA A 218 0.39 -0.83 -11.34
CA ALA A 218 -0.54 0.29 -11.22
C ALA A 218 -0.05 1.42 -10.27
N PRO A 219 0.39 1.15 -9.03
CA PRO A 219 0.94 2.22 -8.18
C PRO A 219 2.32 2.71 -8.65
N ALA A 220 3.14 1.83 -9.23
CA ALA A 220 4.42 2.21 -9.82
C ALA A 220 4.24 3.20 -10.98
N LEU A 221 3.18 3.02 -11.79
CA LEU A 221 2.78 3.97 -12.83
C LEU A 221 2.39 5.31 -12.22
N ALA A 222 1.60 5.30 -11.15
CA ALA A 222 1.19 6.53 -10.48
C ALA A 222 2.39 7.33 -9.94
N GLY A 223 3.37 6.64 -9.35
CA GLY A 223 4.64 7.24 -8.93
C GLY A 223 5.43 7.82 -10.11
N LYS A 224 5.56 7.07 -11.21
CA LYS A 224 6.22 7.54 -12.44
C LYS A 224 5.54 8.80 -13.02
N VAL A 225 4.22 8.79 -13.09
CA VAL A 225 3.41 9.93 -13.56
C VAL A 225 3.55 11.14 -12.63
N ALA A 226 3.68 10.94 -11.32
CA ALA A 226 3.92 12.03 -10.37
C ALA A 226 5.27 12.72 -10.63
N VAL A 227 6.34 11.94 -10.86
CA VAL A 227 7.66 12.47 -11.24
C VAL A 227 7.58 13.33 -12.51
N GLU A 228 6.94 12.80 -13.56
CA GLU A 228 6.78 13.50 -14.84
C GLU A 228 5.86 14.74 -14.72
N SER A 229 4.84 14.68 -13.88
CA SER A 229 3.92 15.80 -13.62
C SER A 229 4.62 16.95 -12.90
N VAL A 230 5.48 16.64 -11.93
CA VAL A 230 6.29 17.66 -11.24
C VAL A 230 7.32 18.28 -12.18
N ASP A 231 8.08 17.48 -12.95
CA ASP A 231 9.03 18.03 -13.94
C ASP A 231 8.32 18.94 -14.95
N ARG A 232 7.16 18.52 -15.46
CA ARG A 232 6.36 19.34 -16.38
C ARG A 232 5.92 20.65 -15.71
N ALA A 233 5.37 20.61 -14.50
CA ALA A 233 4.95 21.81 -13.77
C ALA A 233 6.10 22.77 -13.47
N MET A 234 7.29 22.27 -13.10
CA MET A 234 8.50 23.07 -12.87
C MET A 234 8.95 23.84 -14.12
N ARG A 235 8.53 23.42 -15.31
CA ARG A 235 8.78 24.12 -16.58
C ARG A 235 7.76 25.21 -16.89
N GLY A 236 6.83 25.50 -15.97
CA GLY A 236 5.80 26.53 -16.09
C GLY A 236 4.53 26.06 -16.80
N GLU A 237 4.39 24.76 -17.02
CA GLU A 237 3.22 24.19 -17.67
C GLU A 237 2.04 24.02 -16.73
N GLY A 238 0.83 24.36 -17.19
CA GLY A 238 -0.42 24.19 -16.45
C GLY A 238 -1.07 22.82 -16.63
N SER A 239 -2.08 22.53 -15.81
CA SER A 239 -2.88 21.31 -15.77
C SER A 239 -4.39 21.61 -15.85
N PRO A 240 -5.25 20.60 -16.15
CA PRO A 240 -6.69 20.77 -16.08
C PRO A 240 -7.13 21.22 -14.67
N SER A 241 -7.94 22.28 -14.59
CA SER A 241 -8.36 22.84 -13.31
C SER A 241 -9.74 23.49 -13.35
N PRO A 242 -10.50 23.49 -12.23
CA PRO A 242 -10.24 22.73 -11.00
C PRO A 242 -10.40 21.22 -11.23
N ILE A 243 -9.41 20.42 -10.80
CA ILE A 243 -9.35 18.99 -11.18
C ILE A 243 -10.42 18.13 -10.48
N TRP A 244 -10.70 18.39 -9.21
CA TRP A 244 -11.76 17.69 -8.48
C TRP A 244 -13.12 18.32 -8.76
N GLU A 245 -13.20 19.64 -8.64
CA GLU A 245 -14.44 20.41 -8.60
C GLU A 245 -14.94 20.85 -9.98
N GLY A 246 -14.16 20.72 -11.05
CA GLY A 246 -14.55 21.21 -12.36
C GLY A 246 -15.86 20.61 -12.86
N GLU A 247 -16.57 21.35 -13.72
CA GLU A 247 -17.79 20.88 -14.37
C GLU A 247 -17.57 19.57 -15.13
N ASP A 248 -16.39 19.40 -15.72
CA ASP A 248 -15.90 18.16 -16.33
C ASP A 248 -14.80 17.46 -15.48
N GLY A 249 -14.77 17.73 -14.18
CA GLY A 249 -13.78 17.24 -13.23
C GLY A 249 -14.05 15.83 -12.71
N VAL A 250 -13.16 15.37 -11.83
CA VAL A 250 -13.18 14.01 -11.26
C VAL A 250 -14.49 13.72 -10.52
N ILE A 251 -15.01 14.67 -9.73
CA ILE A 251 -16.25 14.45 -8.97
C ILE A 251 -17.44 14.27 -9.92
N ALA A 252 -17.56 15.13 -10.92
CA ALA A 252 -18.71 15.19 -11.82
C ALA A 252 -18.88 13.91 -12.65
N TRP A 253 -17.79 13.32 -13.11
CA TRP A 253 -17.86 12.25 -14.12
C TRP A 253 -17.28 10.90 -13.69
N LEU A 254 -16.37 10.88 -12.72
CA LEU A 254 -15.68 9.65 -12.31
C LEU A 254 -16.12 9.16 -10.93
N LEU A 255 -16.73 10.04 -10.12
CA LEU A 255 -17.21 9.72 -8.78
C LEU A 255 -18.73 9.90 -8.67
N GLY A 256 -19.21 10.43 -7.54
CA GLY A 256 -20.63 10.50 -7.20
C GLY A 256 -21.49 11.49 -7.98
N GLY A 257 -20.94 12.17 -9.01
CA GLY A 257 -21.69 13.06 -9.87
C GLY A 257 -21.73 14.52 -9.41
N PRO A 258 -22.40 15.41 -10.17
CA PRO A 258 -22.40 16.86 -9.94
C PRO A 258 -23.00 17.28 -8.58
N ASP A 259 -23.91 16.49 -8.04
CA ASP A 259 -24.60 16.78 -6.77
C ASP A 259 -23.88 16.20 -5.54
N LYS A 260 -22.77 15.48 -5.73
CA LYS A 260 -22.04 14.85 -4.63
C LYS A 260 -21.14 15.86 -3.91
N GLU A 261 -21.18 15.79 -2.59
CA GLU A 261 -20.31 16.55 -1.69
C GLU A 261 -19.37 15.60 -0.95
N TYR A 262 -18.12 16.03 -0.79
CA TYR A 262 -17.11 15.39 0.05
C TYR A 262 -16.57 16.38 1.07
N HIS A 263 -16.16 15.86 2.23
CA HIS A 263 -15.56 16.65 3.31
C HIS A 263 -14.15 16.14 3.57
N VAL A 264 -13.14 16.86 3.06
CA VAL A 264 -11.73 16.47 3.19
C VAL A 264 -11.09 17.26 4.33
N ALA A 265 -10.63 16.58 5.37
CA ALA A 265 -9.85 17.18 6.44
C ALA A 265 -8.38 17.20 6.04
N LEU A 266 -7.72 18.35 6.18
CA LEU A 266 -6.29 18.53 5.94
C LEU A 266 -5.65 19.25 7.14
N PRO A 267 -4.33 19.12 7.37
CA PRO A 267 -3.63 19.96 8.34
C PRO A 267 -3.82 21.46 8.04
N GLY A 268 -4.02 22.24 9.09
CA GLY A 268 -3.94 23.70 9.02
C GLY A 268 -2.49 24.19 8.99
N PRO A 269 -2.26 25.48 8.70
CA PRO A 269 -0.90 26.05 8.72
C PRO A 269 -0.20 25.83 10.06
N GLY A 270 1.01 25.26 10.01
CA GLY A 270 1.83 24.94 11.18
C GLY A 270 1.42 23.68 11.94
N GLU A 271 0.41 22.93 11.48
CA GLU A 271 0.04 21.63 12.07
C GLU A 271 0.93 20.51 11.51
N ASP A 272 1.30 19.57 12.38
CA ASP A 272 2.16 18.43 12.03
C ASP A 272 1.48 17.45 11.06
N LYS A 273 2.26 16.94 10.10
CA LYS A 273 1.85 15.94 9.10
C LYS A 273 2.08 14.54 9.67
N ARG A 274 1.12 14.03 10.44
CA ARG A 274 1.26 12.85 11.29
C ARG A 274 0.42 11.65 10.88
N ALA A 275 -0.30 11.70 9.75
CA ALA A 275 -1.24 10.66 9.36
C ALA A 275 -0.58 9.28 9.13
N ILE A 276 0.73 9.25 8.83
CA ILE A 276 1.51 8.00 8.74
C ILE A 276 1.37 7.12 9.99
N LEU A 277 1.19 7.72 11.17
CA LEU A 277 1.04 7.02 12.44
C LEU A 277 -0.24 6.17 12.51
N ASP A 278 -1.23 6.48 11.66
CA ASP A 278 -2.51 5.78 11.61
C ASP A 278 -2.50 4.63 10.58
N SER A 279 -1.49 4.57 9.70
CA SER A 279 -1.26 3.44 8.79
C SER A 279 -0.64 2.25 9.54
N TYR A 280 -0.72 1.05 8.96
CA TYR A 280 -0.07 -0.11 9.56
C TYR A 280 0.58 -1.03 8.54
N THR A 281 1.68 -1.65 8.92
CA THR A 281 2.36 -2.67 8.12
C THR A 281 1.67 -4.01 8.28
N LYS A 282 1.37 -4.65 7.15
CA LYS A 282 0.92 -6.05 7.15
C LYS A 282 2.02 -6.93 7.75
N GLU A 283 1.68 -7.72 8.78
CA GLU A 283 2.57 -8.74 9.34
C GLU A 283 2.59 -9.98 8.46
N HIS A 284 1.48 -10.25 7.78
CA HIS A 284 1.31 -11.41 6.92
C HIS A 284 1.21 -10.98 5.46
N SER A 285 1.87 -11.69 4.54
CA SER A 285 1.64 -11.50 3.10
C SER A 285 0.26 -12.07 2.80
N ALA A 286 -0.77 -11.25 2.93
CA ALA A 286 -2.15 -11.62 2.70
C ALA A 286 -2.95 -10.34 2.43
N GLU A 287 -4.10 -10.46 1.76
CA GLU A 287 -4.97 -9.32 1.59
C GLU A 287 -5.45 -8.80 2.96
N TYR A 288 -5.61 -7.48 3.11
CA TYR A 288 -5.67 -6.82 4.42
C TYR A 288 -6.81 -7.32 5.32
N GLN A 289 -7.99 -7.67 4.77
CA GLN A 289 -9.12 -8.19 5.55
C GLN A 289 -8.79 -9.57 6.14
N SER A 290 -7.67 -10.18 5.75
CA SER A 290 -7.20 -11.48 6.24
C SER A 290 -6.17 -11.37 7.37
N GLN A 291 -5.62 -10.18 7.66
CA GLN A 291 -4.60 -10.03 8.71
C GLN A 291 -5.13 -10.49 10.09
N ALA A 292 -6.27 -9.93 10.53
CA ALA A 292 -6.91 -10.33 11.78
C ALA A 292 -7.43 -11.80 11.75
N PRO A 293 -8.04 -12.30 10.66
CA PRO A 293 -8.35 -13.72 10.54
C PRO A 293 -7.15 -14.68 10.69
N ILE A 294 -5.94 -14.31 10.23
CA ILE A 294 -4.73 -15.13 10.44
C ILE A 294 -4.37 -15.18 11.92
N ASP A 295 -4.34 -14.04 12.60
CA ASP A 295 -4.01 -13.96 14.02
C ASP A 295 -5.07 -14.68 14.88
N LEU A 296 -6.34 -14.53 14.53
CA LEU A 296 -7.46 -15.24 15.15
C LEU A 296 -7.34 -16.75 14.97
N ALA A 297 -7.04 -17.24 13.76
CA ALA A 297 -6.84 -18.66 13.51
C ALA A 297 -5.69 -19.23 14.34
N ARG A 298 -4.57 -18.51 14.42
CA ARG A 298 -3.40 -18.91 15.22
C ARG A 298 -3.73 -18.96 16.71
N ARG A 299 -4.48 -18.00 17.24
CA ARG A 299 -4.94 -17.98 18.63
C ARG A 299 -5.92 -19.11 18.93
N MET A 300 -6.91 -19.33 18.05
CA MET A 300 -7.90 -20.40 18.23
C MET A 300 -7.29 -21.79 18.11
N ARG A 301 -6.21 -21.95 17.33
CA ARG A 301 -5.47 -23.21 17.21
C ARG A 301 -5.08 -23.78 18.57
N GLU A 302 -4.68 -22.94 19.52
CA GLU A 302 -4.23 -23.37 20.85
C GLU A 302 -5.34 -24.06 21.66
N ARG A 303 -6.60 -23.83 21.28
CA ARG A 303 -7.80 -24.40 21.91
C ARG A 303 -8.31 -25.66 21.20
N ILE A 304 -7.71 -26.04 20.06
CA ILE A 304 -8.14 -27.20 19.26
C ILE A 304 -6.99 -28.20 19.19
N GLY A 305 -7.18 -29.38 19.80
CA GLY A 305 -6.22 -30.47 19.74
C GLY A 305 -6.13 -31.09 18.33
N ASP A 306 -7.15 -31.89 17.98
CA ASP A 306 -7.23 -32.56 16.69
C ASP A 306 -8.15 -31.79 15.72
N LEU A 307 -7.55 -31.14 14.72
CA LEU A 307 -8.28 -30.39 13.69
C LEU A 307 -9.22 -31.26 12.84
N SER A 308 -9.02 -32.59 12.80
CA SER A 308 -9.93 -33.50 12.10
C SER A 308 -11.31 -33.59 12.78
N GLN A 309 -11.42 -33.11 14.03
CA GLN A 309 -12.70 -33.01 14.75
C GLN A 309 -13.53 -31.82 14.33
N ILE A 310 -13.03 -30.91 13.49
CA ILE A 310 -13.81 -29.76 13.01
C ILE A 310 -14.90 -30.25 12.04
N ALA A 311 -16.15 -29.89 12.37
CA ALA A 311 -17.33 -30.15 11.54
C ALA A 311 -17.61 -28.95 10.61
N SER A 312 -17.57 -27.73 11.13
CA SER A 312 -17.78 -26.50 10.35
C SER A 312 -17.11 -25.29 10.99
N ILE A 313 -16.81 -24.26 10.20
CA ILE A 313 -16.33 -22.97 10.67
C ILE A 313 -17.15 -21.87 9.98
N VAL A 314 -17.65 -20.91 10.75
CA VAL A 314 -18.30 -19.70 10.22
C VAL A 314 -17.53 -18.48 10.67
N LEU A 315 -17.12 -17.63 9.72
CA LEU A 315 -16.52 -16.33 9.99
C LEU A 315 -17.57 -15.23 9.80
N HIS A 316 -18.03 -14.65 10.90
CA HIS A 316 -18.89 -13.47 10.91
C HIS A 316 -18.05 -12.21 10.74
N THR A 317 -18.29 -11.45 9.68
CA THR A 317 -17.42 -10.33 9.28
C THR A 317 -18.22 -9.27 8.53
N SER A 318 -17.56 -8.19 8.10
CA SER A 318 -18.20 -7.10 7.37
C SER A 318 -18.69 -7.54 5.99
N HIS A 319 -19.64 -6.78 5.44
CA HIS A 319 -20.12 -6.91 4.06
C HIS A 319 -18.94 -6.99 3.10
N HIS A 320 -17.98 -6.07 3.25
CA HIS A 320 -16.82 -5.97 2.37
C HIS A 320 -15.97 -7.25 2.40
N THR A 321 -15.59 -7.77 3.57
CA THR A 321 -14.86 -9.03 3.67
C THR A 321 -15.66 -10.19 3.07
N HIS A 322 -16.96 -10.27 3.38
CA HIS A 322 -17.85 -11.32 2.90
C HIS A 322 -17.93 -11.37 1.36
N VAL A 323 -18.11 -10.22 0.70
CA VAL A 323 -18.31 -10.14 -0.76
C VAL A 323 -17.02 -10.02 -1.57
N VAL A 324 -15.90 -9.58 -0.96
CA VAL A 324 -14.64 -9.37 -1.67
C VAL A 324 -13.69 -10.55 -1.52
N ILE A 325 -13.52 -11.15 -0.34
CA ILE A 325 -12.60 -12.28 -0.12
C ILE A 325 -13.24 -13.52 0.53
N GLY A 326 -14.51 -13.40 0.92
CA GLY A 326 -15.33 -14.46 1.52
C GLY A 326 -16.19 -15.23 0.52
N THR A 327 -17.05 -16.09 1.07
CA THR A 327 -18.03 -16.90 0.32
C THR A 327 -19.07 -16.06 -0.43
N GLY A 328 -19.38 -14.86 0.06
CA GLY A 328 -20.31 -13.93 -0.59
C GLY A 328 -19.82 -13.41 -1.94
N SER A 329 -18.53 -13.57 -2.25
CA SER A 329 -17.99 -13.24 -3.57
C SER A 329 -18.51 -14.12 -4.70
N ASN A 330 -19.04 -15.31 -4.38
CA ASN A 330 -19.50 -16.32 -5.34
C ASN A 330 -18.44 -16.69 -6.39
N ASP A 331 -17.17 -16.57 -6.02
CA ASP A 331 -16.01 -16.86 -6.86
C ASP A 331 -15.52 -18.29 -6.58
N PRO A 332 -15.78 -19.28 -7.46
CA PRO A 332 -15.39 -20.66 -7.22
C PRO A 332 -13.86 -20.85 -7.22
N GLN A 333 -13.10 -19.97 -7.88
CA GLN A 333 -11.63 -20.04 -7.87
C GLN A 333 -11.06 -19.84 -6.45
N LYS A 334 -11.80 -19.19 -5.54
CA LYS A 334 -11.40 -19.07 -4.12
C LYS A 334 -11.58 -20.34 -3.30
N PHE A 335 -12.00 -21.44 -3.91
CA PHE A 335 -12.00 -22.79 -3.35
C PHE A 335 -11.18 -23.77 -4.20
N ASP A 336 -10.47 -23.28 -5.22
CA ASP A 336 -9.68 -24.09 -6.13
C ASP A 336 -8.25 -24.26 -5.58
N PRO A 337 -7.82 -25.50 -5.23
CA PRO A 337 -6.47 -25.76 -4.72
C PRO A 337 -5.37 -25.60 -5.78
N THR A 338 -5.73 -25.35 -7.04
CA THR A 338 -4.81 -25.04 -8.15
C THR A 338 -4.81 -23.57 -8.54
N ALA A 339 -5.56 -22.72 -7.82
CA ALA A 339 -5.61 -21.29 -8.05
C ALA A 339 -4.22 -20.63 -7.90
N SER A 340 -4.05 -19.46 -8.51
CA SER A 340 -2.82 -18.69 -8.38
C SER A 340 -2.63 -18.19 -6.94
N ARG A 341 -1.38 -17.81 -6.61
CA ARG A 341 -1.07 -17.15 -5.33
C ARG A 341 -1.99 -15.94 -5.14
N GLU A 342 -2.17 -15.13 -6.16
CA GLU A 342 -2.95 -13.90 -6.13
C GLU A 342 -4.43 -14.17 -5.81
N THR A 343 -4.99 -15.30 -6.26
CA THR A 343 -6.34 -15.74 -5.88
C THR A 343 -6.38 -16.29 -4.45
N LEU A 344 -5.42 -17.12 -4.04
CA LEU A 344 -5.36 -17.67 -2.67
C LEU A 344 -5.15 -16.58 -1.61
N ASP A 345 -4.41 -15.53 -1.96
CA ASP A 345 -4.22 -14.29 -1.19
C ASP A 345 -5.54 -13.54 -0.92
N HIS A 346 -6.59 -13.80 -1.71
CA HIS A 346 -7.92 -13.19 -1.58
C HIS A 346 -9.00 -14.24 -1.25
N SER A 347 -8.63 -15.34 -0.61
CA SER A 347 -9.54 -16.38 -0.10
C SER A 347 -9.41 -16.50 1.41
N VAL A 348 -10.28 -15.81 2.17
CA VAL A 348 -10.20 -15.83 3.65
C VAL A 348 -10.43 -17.24 4.21
N MET A 349 -11.18 -18.08 3.48
CA MET A 349 -11.41 -19.48 3.84
C MET A 349 -10.10 -20.28 3.77
N TYR A 350 -9.34 -20.14 2.68
CA TYR A 350 -8.03 -20.76 2.54
C TYR A 350 -7.06 -20.28 3.62
N ILE A 351 -7.02 -18.95 3.77
CA ILE A 351 -6.10 -18.28 4.69
C ILE A 351 -6.33 -18.73 6.13
N PHE A 352 -7.59 -18.73 6.57
CA PHE A 352 -7.95 -19.20 7.90
C PHE A 352 -7.63 -20.70 8.09
N ALA A 353 -7.89 -21.55 7.09
CA ALA A 353 -7.57 -22.99 7.15
C ALA A 353 -6.08 -23.24 7.34
N VAL A 354 -5.23 -22.62 6.50
CA VAL A 354 -3.78 -22.83 6.54
C VAL A 354 -3.18 -22.23 7.81
N ALA A 355 -3.59 -21.03 8.22
CA ALA A 355 -3.14 -20.41 9.47
C ALA A 355 -3.52 -21.26 10.70
N LEU A 356 -4.73 -21.83 10.71
CA LEU A 356 -5.19 -22.72 11.78
C LEU A 356 -4.39 -24.03 11.83
N GLN A 357 -4.07 -24.63 10.68
CA GLN A 357 -3.29 -25.86 10.61
C GLN A 357 -1.83 -25.65 11.02
N ASP A 358 -1.18 -24.67 10.40
CA ASP A 358 0.27 -24.48 10.48
C ASP A 358 0.68 -23.65 11.69
N GLY A 359 -0.25 -22.90 12.30
CA GLY A 359 0.05 -21.95 13.38
C GLY A 359 0.94 -20.77 12.96
N THR A 360 1.24 -20.67 11.67
CA THR A 360 2.13 -19.67 11.06
C THR A 360 1.61 -19.29 9.68
N TRP A 361 2.07 -18.14 9.17
CA TRP A 361 1.80 -17.69 7.82
C TRP A 361 3.09 -17.20 7.15
N HIS A 362 3.39 -17.68 5.94
CA HIS A 362 4.61 -17.35 5.24
C HIS A 362 4.34 -16.99 3.77
N HIS A 363 4.93 -15.90 3.30
CA HIS A 363 4.65 -15.27 2.01
C HIS A 363 4.83 -16.15 0.76
N GLU A 364 5.65 -17.19 0.82
CA GLU A 364 5.80 -18.22 -0.21
C GLU A 364 5.22 -19.57 0.20
N ARG A 365 5.79 -20.19 1.26
CA ARG A 365 5.43 -21.55 1.71
C ARG A 365 3.93 -21.75 2.00
N SER A 366 3.22 -20.74 2.48
CA SER A 366 1.77 -20.85 2.72
C SER A 366 0.96 -20.91 1.44
N TYR A 367 1.53 -20.61 0.28
CA TYR A 367 0.88 -20.63 -1.03
C TYR A 367 1.42 -21.72 -1.97
N ALA A 368 2.44 -22.47 -1.55
CA ALA A 368 3.07 -23.48 -2.40
C ALA A 368 2.04 -24.54 -2.83
N PRO A 369 2.07 -25.03 -4.09
CA PRO A 369 1.11 -26.03 -4.57
C PRO A 369 1.01 -27.26 -3.67
N GLU A 370 2.13 -27.75 -3.15
CA GLU A 370 2.21 -28.91 -2.26
C GLU A 370 1.57 -28.65 -0.89
N ARG A 371 1.47 -27.37 -0.49
CA ARG A 371 0.76 -26.94 0.71
C ARG A 371 -0.72 -26.75 0.44
N ALA A 372 -1.08 -26.04 -0.63
CA ALA A 372 -2.46 -25.73 -0.97
C ALA A 372 -3.28 -26.99 -1.31
N GLN A 373 -2.65 -27.99 -1.94
CA GLN A 373 -3.30 -29.20 -2.43
C GLN A 373 -3.34 -30.35 -1.42
N ARG A 374 -2.93 -30.13 -0.15
CA ARG A 374 -3.02 -31.18 0.86
C ARG A 374 -4.48 -31.62 1.06
N PRO A 375 -4.80 -32.94 1.04
CA PRO A 375 -6.19 -33.40 1.14
C PRO A 375 -6.92 -32.91 2.39
N ASP A 376 -6.25 -32.89 3.54
CA ASP A 376 -6.80 -32.43 4.80
C ASP A 376 -7.05 -30.90 4.82
N THR A 377 -6.20 -30.12 4.16
CA THR A 377 -6.42 -28.68 3.95
C THR A 377 -7.62 -28.42 3.06
N VAL A 378 -7.74 -29.12 1.93
CA VAL A 378 -8.90 -28.97 1.04
C VAL A 378 -10.19 -29.37 1.75
N GLU A 379 -10.15 -30.41 2.59
CA GLU A 379 -11.30 -30.81 3.41
C GLU A 379 -11.68 -29.70 4.42
N LEU A 380 -10.71 -29.17 5.18
CA LEU A 380 -10.96 -28.11 6.16
C LEU A 380 -11.42 -26.81 5.50
N TRP A 381 -10.77 -26.41 4.41
CA TRP A 381 -11.09 -25.21 3.64
C TRP A 381 -12.56 -25.22 3.18
N ARG A 382 -13.06 -26.38 2.72
CA ARG A 382 -14.46 -26.54 2.31
C ARG A 382 -15.47 -26.52 3.45
N LYS A 383 -15.02 -26.61 4.71
CA LYS A 383 -15.86 -26.48 5.91
C LYS A 383 -15.97 -25.04 6.40
N ILE A 384 -15.21 -24.10 5.83
CA ILE A 384 -15.20 -22.70 6.23
C ILE A 384 -16.15 -21.90 5.32
N SER A 385 -17.06 -21.17 5.95
CA SER A 385 -17.91 -20.18 5.28
C SER A 385 -17.77 -18.81 5.94
N THR A 386 -18.23 -17.77 5.24
CA THR A 386 -18.33 -16.42 5.80
C THR A 386 -19.78 -15.98 5.82
N ALA A 387 -20.15 -15.19 6.82
CA ALA A 387 -21.45 -14.55 6.93
C ALA A 387 -21.27 -13.05 7.18
N GLU A 388 -22.03 -12.23 6.47
CA GLU A 388 -22.12 -10.81 6.80
C GLU A 388 -22.81 -10.64 8.16
N ASP A 389 -22.20 -9.84 9.02
CA ASP A 389 -22.78 -9.39 10.28
C ASP A 389 -22.92 -7.84 10.22
N PRO A 390 -24.15 -7.29 10.34
CA PRO A 390 -24.38 -5.85 10.23
C PRO A 390 -23.56 -5.01 11.20
N GLU A 391 -23.25 -5.53 12.39
CA GLU A 391 -22.43 -4.80 13.35
C GLU A 391 -20.97 -4.72 12.92
N TRP A 392 -20.43 -5.80 12.34
CA TRP A 392 -19.10 -5.77 11.72
C TRP A 392 -19.04 -4.84 10.52
N THR A 393 -20.10 -4.77 9.70
CA THR A 393 -20.20 -3.79 8.60
C THR A 393 -20.22 -2.36 9.12
N ARG A 394 -20.99 -2.06 10.17
CA ARG A 394 -21.03 -0.74 10.80
C ARG A 394 -19.65 -0.32 11.30
N ARG A 395 -19.00 -1.19 12.08
CA ARG A 395 -17.66 -0.97 12.65
C ARG A 395 -16.59 -0.81 11.58
N TYR A 396 -16.68 -1.57 10.49
CA TYR A 396 -15.78 -1.47 9.34
C TYR A 396 -15.78 -0.07 8.70
N HIS A 397 -16.95 0.59 8.67
CA HIS A 397 -17.10 1.94 8.13
C HIS A 397 -16.99 3.06 9.18
N SER A 398 -16.74 2.74 10.44
CA SER A 398 -16.63 3.74 11.49
C SER A 398 -15.40 4.64 11.27
N THR A 399 -15.60 5.94 11.46
CA THR A 399 -14.52 6.93 11.52
C THR A 399 -13.91 7.02 12.91
N ASP A 400 -14.58 6.45 13.93
CA ASP A 400 -14.07 6.32 15.29
C ASP A 400 -13.04 5.18 15.36
N PRO A 401 -11.76 5.49 15.67
CA PRO A 401 -10.72 4.47 15.84
C PRO A 401 -11.08 3.39 16.86
N ASP A 402 -11.82 3.72 17.92
CA ASP A 402 -12.15 2.79 19.01
C ASP A 402 -13.23 1.77 18.60
N GLU A 403 -14.04 2.09 17.58
CA GLU A 403 -15.05 1.18 17.05
C GLU A 403 -14.57 0.37 15.85
N LYS A 404 -13.56 0.89 15.14
CA LYS A 404 -13.09 0.40 13.84
C LYS A 404 -12.69 -1.08 13.91
N ALA A 405 -13.21 -1.88 13.00
CA ALA A 405 -12.93 -3.32 12.94
C ALA A 405 -12.81 -3.83 11.50
N PHE A 406 -11.74 -4.60 11.27
CA PHE A 406 -11.38 -5.20 9.98
C PHE A 406 -11.27 -6.72 10.03
N GLY A 407 -11.51 -7.34 11.18
CA GLY A 407 -11.40 -8.77 11.38
C GLY A 407 -12.73 -9.52 11.32
N ALA A 408 -12.88 -10.48 12.22
CA ALA A 408 -14.03 -11.38 12.25
C ALA A 408 -14.28 -11.97 13.64
N ARG A 409 -15.50 -12.45 13.87
CA ARG A 409 -15.84 -13.46 14.88
C ARG A 409 -15.85 -14.82 14.22
N ALA A 410 -15.08 -15.76 14.75
CA ALA A 410 -15.01 -17.14 14.26
C ALA A 410 -15.79 -18.07 15.19
N GLU A 411 -16.65 -18.90 14.60
CA GLU A 411 -17.40 -19.95 15.28
C GLU A 411 -16.98 -21.30 14.71
N ILE A 412 -16.26 -22.11 15.50
CA ILE A 412 -15.77 -23.43 15.12
C ILE A 412 -16.60 -24.50 15.82
N THR A 413 -17.39 -25.23 15.06
CA THR A 413 -18.20 -26.35 15.55
C THR A 413 -17.42 -27.66 15.40
N LEU A 414 -17.23 -28.37 16.50
CA LEU A 414 -16.63 -29.71 16.52
C LEU A 414 -17.68 -30.79 16.23
N LYS A 415 -17.23 -31.98 15.79
CA LYS A 415 -18.07 -33.16 15.56
C LYS A 415 -18.81 -33.63 16.84
N SER A 416 -18.31 -33.27 18.02
CA SER A 416 -18.99 -33.50 19.31
C SER A 416 -20.22 -32.60 19.52
N GLY A 417 -20.35 -31.52 18.74
CA GLY A 417 -21.34 -30.46 18.94
C GLY A 417 -20.83 -29.29 19.81
N GLU A 418 -19.63 -29.38 20.37
CA GLU A 418 -18.99 -28.25 21.04
C GLU A 418 -18.72 -27.11 20.04
N VAL A 419 -18.97 -25.87 20.47
CA VAL A 419 -18.74 -24.66 19.66
C VAL A 419 -17.71 -23.79 20.36
N LEU A 420 -16.58 -23.56 19.67
CA LEU A 420 -15.53 -22.64 20.10
C LEU A 420 -15.75 -21.30 19.40
N VAL A 421 -15.96 -20.27 20.20
CA VAL A 421 -16.15 -18.89 19.71
C VAL A 421 -14.97 -18.03 20.16
N ASP A 422 -14.51 -17.17 19.25
CA ASP A 422 -13.53 -16.13 19.50
C ASP A 422 -13.64 -15.03 18.44
N GLU A 423 -13.16 -13.82 18.74
CA GLU A 423 -13.20 -12.70 17.80
C GLU A 423 -11.97 -11.80 17.89
N LEU A 424 -11.61 -11.19 16.76
CA LEU A 424 -10.53 -10.22 16.70
C LEU A 424 -10.92 -9.06 15.78
N ALA A 425 -10.96 -7.85 16.34
CA ALA A 425 -11.42 -6.66 15.63
C ALA A 425 -10.37 -6.12 14.64
N VAL A 426 -9.11 -6.05 15.04
CA VAL A 426 -7.98 -5.58 14.23
C VAL A 426 -6.80 -6.53 14.39
N ALA A 427 -5.93 -6.58 13.38
CA ALA A 427 -4.76 -7.45 13.41
C ALA A 427 -3.81 -7.08 14.55
N ASP A 428 -3.00 -8.03 15.02
CA ASP A 428 -2.11 -7.79 16.16
C ASP A 428 -1.13 -6.64 15.87
N ALA A 429 -0.62 -6.58 14.64
CA ALA A 429 0.33 -5.56 14.17
C ALA A 429 -0.27 -4.15 13.95
N HIS A 430 -1.59 -4.00 13.99
CA HIS A 430 -2.27 -2.71 13.82
C HIS A 430 -1.88 -1.74 14.96
N PRO A 431 -1.86 -0.40 14.77
CA PRO A 431 -1.62 0.59 15.83
C PRO A 431 -2.53 0.43 17.05
N LEU A 432 -3.73 -0.12 16.84
CA LEU A 432 -4.74 -0.43 17.85
C LEU A 432 -4.80 -1.93 18.21
N GLY A 433 -3.86 -2.73 17.68
CA GLY A 433 -3.79 -4.17 17.88
C GLY A 433 -3.10 -4.56 19.19
N ALA A 434 -3.04 -5.86 19.46
CA ALA A 434 -2.42 -6.39 20.67
C ALA A 434 -0.89 -6.25 20.69
N ARG A 435 -0.26 -6.14 19.51
CA ARG A 435 1.19 -6.02 19.35
C ARG A 435 1.52 -5.09 18.17
N PRO A 436 1.27 -3.77 18.31
CA PRO A 436 1.58 -2.81 17.26
C PRO A 436 3.06 -2.91 16.86
N PHE A 437 3.34 -2.89 15.55
CA PHE A 437 4.71 -3.01 15.07
C PHE A 437 5.56 -1.80 15.50
N ALA A 438 6.64 -2.08 16.22
CA ALA A 438 7.73 -1.16 16.51
C ALA A 438 8.99 -1.55 15.71
N ARG A 439 10.06 -0.76 15.83
CA ARG A 439 11.30 -0.89 15.05
C ARG A 439 11.81 -2.34 14.95
N ASP A 440 11.87 -3.05 16.08
CA ASP A 440 12.36 -4.42 16.13
C ASP A 440 11.57 -5.38 15.23
N GLN A 441 10.24 -5.19 15.12
CA GLN A 441 9.42 -6.00 14.22
C GLN A 441 9.69 -5.68 12.75
N TYR A 442 9.90 -4.41 12.38
CA TYR A 442 10.30 -4.04 11.01
C TYR A 442 11.66 -4.63 10.63
N VAL A 443 12.62 -4.57 11.56
CA VAL A 443 13.95 -5.14 11.36
C VAL A 443 13.87 -6.66 11.23
N ALA A 444 13.14 -7.34 12.11
CA ALA A 444 12.93 -8.78 12.02
C ALA A 444 12.27 -9.18 10.70
N LYS A 445 11.27 -8.41 10.25
CA LYS A 445 10.62 -8.60 8.94
C LYS A 445 11.61 -8.43 7.79
N PHE A 446 12.42 -7.36 7.79
CA PHE A 446 13.47 -7.14 6.80
C PHE A 446 14.46 -8.30 6.74
N ARG A 447 15.01 -8.72 7.89
CA ARG A 447 15.94 -9.86 7.94
C ARG A 447 15.32 -11.15 7.40
N THR A 448 14.06 -11.41 7.76
CA THR A 448 13.34 -12.61 7.31
C THR A 448 13.09 -12.60 5.81
N LEU A 449 12.69 -11.45 5.25
CA LEU A 449 12.39 -11.32 3.82
C LEU A 449 13.63 -11.15 2.94
N ALA A 450 14.73 -10.69 3.52
CA ALA A 450 16.02 -10.56 2.86
C ALA A 450 16.89 -11.83 2.95
N ASP A 451 16.50 -12.82 3.76
CA ASP A 451 17.27 -14.05 3.95
C ASP A 451 17.47 -14.80 2.64
N GLY A 452 18.72 -15.20 2.38
CA GLY A 452 19.13 -15.83 1.13
C GLY A 452 19.06 -14.94 -0.13
N VAL A 453 18.59 -13.69 -0.03
CA VAL A 453 18.50 -12.74 -1.16
C VAL A 453 19.54 -11.63 -1.04
N VAL A 454 19.59 -10.93 0.10
CA VAL A 454 20.54 -9.84 0.37
C VAL A 454 21.60 -10.36 1.33
N ALA A 455 22.87 -10.13 1.02
CA ALA A 455 23.97 -10.59 1.88
C ALA A 455 23.88 -9.92 3.28
N PRO A 456 24.21 -10.62 4.39
CA PRO A 456 24.09 -10.05 5.73
C PRO A 456 24.79 -8.70 5.92
N ALA A 457 25.99 -8.53 5.35
CA ALA A 457 26.72 -7.26 5.42
C ALA A 457 26.00 -6.11 4.69
N GLU A 458 25.32 -6.40 3.58
CA GLU A 458 24.54 -5.42 2.83
C GLU A 458 23.21 -5.09 3.55
N GLN A 459 22.62 -6.08 4.22
CA GLN A 459 21.48 -5.85 5.10
C GLN A 459 21.85 -4.92 6.27
N ASP A 460 23.01 -5.14 6.90
CA ASP A 460 23.53 -4.29 7.98
C ASP A 460 23.76 -2.86 7.48
N ARG A 461 24.44 -2.70 6.34
CA ARG A 461 24.68 -1.39 5.71
C ARG A 461 23.38 -0.64 5.44
N PHE A 462 22.38 -1.32 4.86
CA PHE A 462 21.08 -0.71 4.58
C PHE A 462 20.38 -0.26 5.87
N LEU A 463 20.36 -1.10 6.92
CA LEU A 463 19.72 -0.76 8.18
C LEU A 463 20.42 0.41 8.89
N ASP A 464 21.76 0.45 8.87
CA ASP A 464 22.55 1.56 9.41
C ASP A 464 22.25 2.88 8.69
N ALA A 465 22.04 2.85 7.37
CA ALA A 465 21.62 4.01 6.59
C ALA A 465 20.18 4.41 6.92
N ALA A 466 19.26 3.45 7.01
CA ALA A 466 17.86 3.70 7.34
C ALA A 466 17.72 4.31 8.75
N TYR A 467 18.47 3.83 9.74
CA TYR A 467 18.43 4.34 11.11
C TYR A 467 18.83 5.81 11.21
N ARG A 468 19.71 6.25 10.31
CA ARG A 468 20.19 7.63 10.22
C ARG A 468 19.55 8.36 9.05
N ALA A 469 18.41 7.90 8.53
CA ALA A 469 17.83 8.42 7.29
C ALA A 469 17.59 9.93 7.32
N ALA A 470 17.25 10.51 8.48
CA ALA A 470 17.08 11.96 8.65
C ALA A 470 18.42 12.74 8.59
N ASP A 471 19.53 12.08 8.94
CA ASP A 471 20.87 12.66 9.03
C ASP A 471 21.71 12.43 7.77
N LEU A 472 21.21 11.66 6.79
CA LEU A 472 21.91 11.43 5.52
C LEU A 472 22.15 12.76 4.81
N LEU A 473 23.39 12.96 4.36
CA LEU A 473 23.80 14.15 3.63
C LEU A 473 23.35 14.09 2.15
N PRO A 474 23.33 15.24 1.45
CA PRO A 474 23.24 15.29 -0.01
C PRO A 474 24.14 14.24 -0.69
N GLY A 475 23.53 13.38 -1.50
CA GLY A 475 24.24 12.32 -2.22
C GLY A 475 24.41 11.00 -1.46
N GLU A 476 23.92 10.89 -0.21
CA GLU A 476 23.96 9.64 0.57
C GLU A 476 22.66 8.84 0.54
N LEU A 477 21.61 9.34 -0.14
CA LEU A 477 20.31 8.69 -0.23
C LEU A 477 20.30 7.41 -1.09
N ASP A 478 21.35 7.17 -1.88
CA ASP A 478 21.59 5.92 -2.61
C ASP A 478 21.71 4.72 -1.66
N GLN A 479 22.18 4.96 -0.42
CA GLN A 479 22.30 3.96 0.63
C GLN A 479 20.96 3.40 1.12
N LEU A 480 19.83 4.06 0.83
CA LEU A 480 18.47 3.59 1.12
C LEU A 480 17.92 2.62 0.05
N THR A 481 18.82 2.05 -0.76
CA THR A 481 18.58 0.85 -1.57
C THR A 481 19.62 -0.21 -1.25
N PHE A 482 19.53 -1.39 -1.87
CA PHE A 482 20.54 -2.44 -1.73
C PHE A 482 20.86 -3.08 -3.08
N THR A 483 22.04 -3.70 -3.16
CA THR A 483 22.46 -4.52 -4.31
C THR A 483 22.54 -6.00 -3.96
N VAL A 484 22.48 -6.88 -4.95
CA VAL A 484 22.65 -8.33 -4.75
C VAL A 484 23.65 -8.90 -5.77
N THR A 485 24.06 -10.16 -5.57
CA THR A 485 24.95 -10.85 -6.50
C THR A 485 24.22 -11.27 -7.78
N GLU A 486 24.99 -11.47 -8.86
CA GLU A 486 24.46 -12.02 -10.12
C GLU A 486 23.79 -13.40 -9.91
N ASP A 487 24.32 -14.22 -9.00
CA ASP A 487 23.73 -15.52 -8.65
C ASP A 487 22.31 -15.41 -8.10
N VAL A 488 22.00 -14.35 -7.34
CA VAL A 488 20.64 -14.09 -6.84
C VAL A 488 19.74 -13.66 -8.00
N LEU A 489 20.21 -12.74 -8.85
CA LEU A 489 19.46 -12.29 -10.02
C LEU A 489 19.21 -13.42 -11.03
N ALA A 490 20.14 -14.37 -11.15
CA ALA A 490 20.03 -15.54 -12.02
C ALA A 490 18.95 -16.55 -11.59
N ARG A 491 18.44 -16.46 -10.35
CA ARG A 491 17.29 -17.25 -9.87
C ARG A 491 15.97 -16.77 -10.48
N ALA A 492 15.92 -15.55 -11.01
CA ALA A 492 14.74 -15.03 -11.68
C ALA A 492 14.43 -15.84 -12.95
N PRO A 493 13.15 -15.96 -13.34
CA PRO A 493 12.79 -16.64 -14.58
C PRO A 493 13.41 -15.92 -15.78
N LYS A 494 13.73 -16.67 -16.84
CA LYS A 494 14.21 -16.09 -18.11
C LYS A 494 13.16 -15.12 -18.65
N LEU A 495 13.57 -13.87 -18.84
CA LEU A 495 12.68 -12.83 -19.36
C LEU A 495 12.66 -12.88 -20.88
N PRO A 496 11.47 -12.80 -21.53
CA PRO A 496 11.41 -12.56 -22.96
C PRO A 496 11.95 -11.16 -23.28
N LYS A 497 12.51 -10.98 -24.48
CA LYS A 497 13.00 -9.68 -24.93
C LYS A 497 11.83 -8.68 -25.05
N GLY A 498 11.97 -7.52 -24.42
CA GLY A 498 11.05 -6.38 -24.56
C GLY A 498 11.40 -5.49 -25.76
N LEU A 499 10.79 -4.30 -25.81
CA LEU A 499 11.11 -3.30 -26.85
C LEU A 499 12.53 -2.72 -26.69
N PHE A 500 12.99 -2.58 -25.44
CA PHE A 500 14.27 -1.97 -25.08
C PHE A 500 15.28 -3.01 -24.61
#